data_AF-A0A933ZK19-F1
#
_entry.id   AF-A0A933ZK19-F1
#
_cell.length_a   1.000
_cell.length_b   1.000
_cell.length_c   1.000
_cell.angle_alpha   90.00
_cell.angle_beta   90.00
_cell.angle_gamma   90.00
#
_symmetry.space_group_name_H-M   'P 1'
#
loop_
_entity.id
_entity.type
_entity.pdbx_description
1 polymer ?
#
loop_
_entity_poly.entity_id
_entity_poly.type
_entity_poly.pdbx_seq_one_letter_code
_entity_poly.pdbx_strand_id
1 'polypeptide(L)'
;MSYRSDHEHSTAVLSEWIEARDHKAITRHVLGASERSRKAKVPVDSAVCTVLEAYGSGRRKVGAPAAVHPIRVARRLRLMGTHSPVSLVAALGHDLIEDKSMGFAELRGLSVPDLERVHDLMSLLTRGEREPYFDYIKRVANDDAALLIKLVDRLDNTYDLRVSADPGQHDPELVYKELFRRAVLDALDHGPVGDHPIRAPISSSRRLFDLFKSIVLVHFVRHRGPLPPKIEAAVRKLITTGVAEAELTALHVLQFHDYPGLARQVTTELMSYGDRFWRVTSSTVKPVSPLDGLFHTFDARLSKHDDGSLDALQNDLARLLMGALSMAVILTRFNLDPSFKGIAGVDDRGVRSVPPQKG
;
A
#
# COMPACT_ATOMS: atom_id res chain seq x y z
N MET A 1 14.36 -4.16 16.30
CA MET A 1 13.28 -5.06 15.84
C MET A 1 12.94 -4.70 14.39
N SER A 2 12.59 -5.69 13.55
CA SER A 2 12.10 -5.43 12.19
C SER A 2 10.73 -4.73 12.26
N TYR A 3 10.40 -3.94 11.24
CA TYR A 3 9.11 -3.26 11.17
C TYR A 3 7.93 -4.24 11.20
N ARG A 4 8.07 -5.47 10.68
CA ARG A 4 7.03 -6.48 10.78
C ARG A 4 7.01 -7.24 12.09
N SER A 5 8.16 -7.48 12.73
CA SER A 5 8.13 -8.07 14.08
C SER A 5 7.34 -7.17 15.03
N ASP A 6 7.50 -5.84 14.88
CA ASP A 6 6.69 -4.88 15.61
C ASP A 6 5.22 -4.90 15.16
N HIS A 7 4.96 -5.09 13.86
CA HIS A 7 3.62 -5.18 13.30
C HIS A 7 2.85 -6.41 13.77
N GLU A 8 3.42 -7.60 13.68
CA GLU A 8 2.82 -8.87 14.09
C GLU A 8 2.64 -8.91 15.61
N HIS A 9 3.67 -8.51 16.38
CA HIS A 9 3.55 -8.38 17.82
C HIS A 9 2.45 -7.39 18.21
N SER A 10 2.43 -6.21 17.58
CA SER A 10 1.35 -5.24 17.81
C SER A 10 -0.01 -5.79 17.37
N THR A 11 -0.10 -6.61 16.33
CA THR A 11 -1.37 -7.19 15.86
C THR A 11 -1.91 -8.20 16.85
N ALA A 12 -1.06 -9.11 17.35
CA ALA A 12 -1.45 -10.11 18.33
C ALA A 12 -1.94 -9.45 19.63
N VAL A 13 -1.12 -8.54 20.19
CA VAL A 13 -1.44 -7.83 21.43
C VAL A 13 -2.70 -6.96 21.28
N LEU A 14 -2.84 -6.25 20.16
CA LEU A 14 -4.04 -5.45 19.91
C LEU A 14 -5.28 -6.33 19.73
N SER A 15 -5.17 -7.49 19.11
CA SER A 15 -6.30 -8.41 18.94
C SER A 15 -6.84 -8.86 20.29
N GLU A 16 -5.96 -9.25 21.21
CA GLU A 16 -6.33 -9.61 22.59
C GLU A 16 -7.05 -8.46 23.30
N TRP A 17 -6.51 -7.24 23.25
CA TRP A 17 -7.12 -6.09 23.92
C TRP A 17 -8.44 -5.63 23.28
N ILE A 18 -8.59 -5.77 21.95
CA ILE A 18 -9.85 -5.47 21.26
C ILE A 18 -10.92 -6.46 21.68
N GLU A 19 -10.60 -7.76 21.74
CA GLU A 19 -11.52 -8.81 22.20
C GLU A 19 -11.92 -8.61 23.67
N ALA A 20 -10.96 -8.21 24.51
CA ALA A 20 -11.21 -7.85 25.92
C ALA A 20 -11.87 -6.46 26.11
N ARG A 21 -12.04 -5.68 25.04
CA ARG A 21 -12.49 -4.27 25.07
C ARG A 21 -11.67 -3.37 26.01
N ASP A 22 -10.37 -3.64 26.17
CA ASP A 22 -9.46 -2.83 26.99
C ASP A 22 -9.00 -1.57 26.24
N HIS A 23 -9.92 -0.62 26.09
CA HIS A 23 -9.63 0.67 25.45
C HIS A 23 -8.49 1.42 26.15
N LYS A 24 -8.30 1.25 27.46
CA LYS A 24 -7.24 1.92 28.22
C LYS A 24 -5.85 1.38 27.89
N ALA A 25 -5.71 0.06 27.70
CA ALA A 25 -4.47 -0.52 27.21
C ALA A 25 -4.17 -0.05 25.79
N ILE A 26 -5.18 -0.03 24.90
CA ILE A 26 -5.04 0.45 23.53
C ILE A 26 -4.62 1.93 23.49
N THR A 27 -5.27 2.80 24.26
CA THR A 27 -4.91 4.23 24.35
C THR A 27 -3.48 4.42 24.85
N ARG A 28 -3.08 3.68 25.89
CA ARG A 28 -1.69 3.71 26.40
C ARG A 28 -0.71 3.22 25.34
N HIS A 29 -1.08 2.20 24.57
CA HIS A 29 -0.30 1.73 23.45
C HIS A 29 -0.17 2.83 22.41
N VAL A 30 -1.25 3.39 21.88
CA VAL A 30 -1.18 4.45 20.84
C VAL A 30 -0.29 5.61 21.27
N LEU A 31 -0.40 6.08 22.51
CA LEU A 31 0.32 7.26 22.99
C LEU A 31 1.75 7.01 23.46
N GLY A 32 2.04 5.82 23.97
CA GLY A 32 3.27 5.50 24.67
C GLY A 32 3.46 6.27 25.99
N ALA A 33 4.54 5.94 26.71
CA ALA A 33 4.92 6.61 27.96
C ALA A 33 5.62 7.94 27.68
N SER A 34 4.89 9.06 27.71
CA SER A 34 5.50 10.40 27.62
C SER A 34 4.63 11.46 28.29
N GLU A 35 5.24 12.56 28.73
CA GLU A 35 4.51 13.67 29.35
C GLU A 35 3.57 14.39 28.34
N ARG A 36 3.99 14.43 27.07
CA ARG A 36 3.16 14.89 25.93
C ARG A 36 1.93 14.02 25.68
N SER A 37 1.86 12.83 26.27
CA SER A 37 0.69 11.95 26.19
C SER A 37 -0.49 12.47 27.03
N ARG A 38 -0.26 13.33 28.03
CA ARG A 38 -1.34 13.80 28.93
C ARG A 38 -2.44 14.59 28.20
N LYS A 39 -2.06 15.55 27.34
CA LYS A 39 -3.02 16.37 26.57
C LYS A 39 -3.77 15.59 25.49
N ALA A 40 -3.13 14.55 24.94
CA ALA A 40 -3.72 13.70 23.90
C ALA A 40 -4.52 12.52 24.49
N LYS A 41 -4.44 12.26 25.79
CA LYS A 41 -5.05 11.09 26.43
C LYS A 41 -6.56 11.03 26.25
N VAL A 42 -7.26 12.08 26.67
CA VAL A 42 -8.74 12.11 26.59
C VAL A 42 -9.23 12.05 25.15
N PRO A 43 -8.68 12.85 24.19
CA PRO A 43 -9.10 12.76 22.79
C PRO A 43 -8.87 11.39 22.15
N VAL A 44 -7.69 10.81 22.38
CA VAL A 44 -7.35 9.50 21.79
C VAL A 44 -8.17 8.38 22.44
N ASP A 45 -8.41 8.42 23.75
CA ASP A 45 -9.24 7.43 24.42
C ASP A 45 -10.68 7.45 23.90
N SER A 46 -11.26 8.65 23.78
CA SER A 46 -12.58 8.84 23.20
C SER A 46 -12.67 8.26 21.78
N ALA A 47 -11.68 8.55 20.92
CA ALA A 47 -11.62 8.02 19.56
C ALA A 47 -11.42 6.50 19.50
N VAL A 48 -10.61 5.92 20.41
CA VAL A 48 -10.43 4.47 20.51
C VAL A 48 -11.77 3.80 20.84
N CYS A 49 -12.53 4.31 21.81
CA CYS A 49 -13.86 3.77 22.13
C CYS A 49 -14.78 3.78 20.90
N THR A 50 -14.86 4.91 20.19
CA THR A 50 -15.67 5.02 18.97
C THR A 50 -15.23 4.03 17.89
N VAL A 51 -13.94 3.85 17.67
CA VAL A 51 -13.41 2.85 16.71
C VAL A 51 -13.81 1.43 17.12
N LEU A 52 -13.66 1.06 18.40
CA LEU A 52 -14.03 -0.27 18.87
C LEU A 52 -15.52 -0.54 18.71
N GLU A 53 -16.37 0.45 19.00
CA GLU A 53 -17.82 0.37 18.81
C GLU A 53 -18.19 0.21 17.33
N ALA A 54 -17.62 1.04 16.46
CA ALA A 54 -17.92 1.05 15.03
C ALA A 54 -17.51 -0.25 14.31
N TYR A 55 -16.33 -0.79 14.65
CA TYR A 55 -15.83 -2.00 14.01
C TYR A 55 -16.45 -3.28 14.58
N GLY A 56 -16.91 -3.27 15.83
CA GLY A 56 -17.56 -4.41 16.47
C GLY A 56 -16.75 -5.71 16.35
N SER A 57 -17.40 -6.79 15.90
CA SER A 57 -16.77 -8.09 15.64
C SER A 57 -16.15 -8.23 14.23
N GLY A 58 -16.07 -7.14 13.46
CA GLY A 58 -15.54 -7.15 12.10
C GLY A 58 -14.07 -7.59 12.04
N ARG A 59 -13.72 -8.34 10.99
CA ARG A 59 -12.35 -8.87 10.77
C ARG A 59 -11.77 -8.41 9.44
N ARG A 60 -10.43 -8.24 9.39
CA ARG A 60 -9.63 -8.01 8.18
C ARG A 60 -9.60 -9.28 7.33
N LYS A 61 -9.19 -9.14 6.06
CA LYS A 61 -8.97 -10.27 5.13
C LYS A 61 -7.99 -11.32 5.66
N VAL A 62 -7.04 -10.90 6.49
CA VAL A 62 -6.04 -11.77 7.14
C VAL A 62 -6.48 -12.31 8.51
N GLY A 63 -7.73 -12.06 8.94
CA GLY A 63 -8.36 -12.69 10.11
C GLY A 63 -8.32 -11.89 11.41
N ALA A 64 -7.42 -10.92 11.56
CA ALA A 64 -7.35 -10.03 12.73
C ALA A 64 -8.57 -9.09 12.82
N PRO A 65 -8.96 -8.59 14.02
CA PRO A 65 -10.03 -7.60 14.15
C PRO A 65 -9.77 -6.36 13.28
N ALA A 66 -10.81 -5.86 12.61
CA ALA A 66 -10.71 -4.75 11.68
C ALA A 66 -10.21 -3.44 12.34
N ALA A 67 -10.54 -3.24 13.62
CA ALA A 67 -10.05 -2.11 14.42
C ALA A 67 -8.53 -2.10 14.64
N VAL A 68 -7.81 -3.22 14.45
CA VAL A 68 -6.34 -3.25 14.61
C VAL A 68 -5.66 -2.26 13.67
N HIS A 69 -6.13 -2.17 12.41
CA HIS A 69 -5.54 -1.31 11.39
C HIS A 69 -5.47 0.18 11.79
N PRO A 70 -6.60 0.87 12.06
CA PRO A 70 -6.55 2.29 12.44
C PRO A 70 -5.72 2.54 13.71
N ILE A 71 -5.73 1.60 14.67
CA ILE A 71 -4.91 1.70 15.89
C ILE A 71 -3.42 1.63 15.56
N ARG A 72 -2.99 0.72 14.68
CA ARG A 72 -1.58 0.63 14.24
C ARG A 72 -1.15 1.86 13.45
N VAL A 73 -2.02 2.42 12.61
CA VAL A 73 -1.75 3.68 11.88
C VAL A 73 -1.50 4.82 12.88
N ALA A 74 -2.39 5.00 13.86
CA ALA A 74 -2.23 6.03 14.90
C ALA A 74 -0.96 5.83 15.74
N ARG A 75 -0.67 4.58 16.16
CA ARG A 75 0.58 4.25 16.89
C ARG A 75 1.82 4.57 16.07
N ARG A 76 1.82 4.30 14.76
CA ARG A 76 2.97 4.59 13.90
C ARG A 76 3.20 6.07 13.72
N LEU A 77 2.13 6.85 13.52
CA LEU A 77 2.24 8.31 13.52
C LEU A 77 2.88 8.81 14.83
N ARG A 78 2.47 8.23 15.97
CA ARG A 78 3.09 8.56 17.26
C ARG A 78 4.59 8.25 17.29
N LEU A 79 4.99 7.05 16.85
CA LEU A 79 6.40 6.63 16.78
C LEU A 79 7.22 7.51 15.82
N MET A 80 6.59 8.05 14.78
CA MET A 80 7.18 9.03 13.86
C MET A 80 7.18 10.46 14.42
N GLY A 81 6.90 10.64 15.71
CA GLY A 81 6.95 11.94 16.38
C GLY A 81 5.73 12.83 16.13
N THR A 82 4.58 12.28 15.73
CA THR A 82 3.33 13.03 15.68
C THR A 82 2.69 13.09 17.06
N HIS A 83 2.52 14.30 17.58
CA HIS A 83 1.98 14.56 18.91
C HIS A 83 0.64 15.30 18.92
N SER A 84 0.15 15.72 17.75
CA SER A 84 -1.14 16.38 17.61
C SER A 84 -2.29 15.42 17.94
N PRO A 85 -3.13 15.72 18.94
CA PRO A 85 -4.33 14.93 19.21
C PRO A 85 -5.24 14.85 17.98
N VAL A 86 -5.37 15.94 17.23
CA VAL A 86 -6.17 16.04 16.00
C VAL A 86 -5.72 15.02 14.96
N SER A 87 -4.41 14.95 14.67
CA SER A 87 -3.89 13.99 13.67
C SER A 87 -4.01 12.54 14.12
N LEU A 88 -3.84 12.27 15.43
CA LEU A 88 -3.99 10.92 15.97
C LEU A 88 -5.46 10.44 15.96
N VAL A 89 -6.39 11.33 16.27
CA VAL A 89 -7.83 11.03 16.21
C VAL A 89 -8.28 10.85 14.76
N ALA A 90 -7.87 11.74 13.85
CA ALA A 90 -8.15 11.59 12.42
C ALA A 90 -7.59 10.27 11.86
N ALA A 91 -6.41 9.84 12.30
CA ALA A 91 -5.83 8.55 11.93
C ALA A 91 -6.61 7.35 12.49
N LEU A 92 -7.14 7.44 13.70
CA LEU A 92 -8.03 6.40 14.26
C LEU A 92 -9.34 6.31 13.48
N GLY A 93 -9.87 7.46 13.04
CA GLY A 93 -11.14 7.54 12.34
C GLY A 93 -11.08 7.39 10.82
N HIS A 94 -9.90 7.33 10.20
CA HIS A 94 -9.74 7.59 8.76
C HIS A 94 -10.58 6.70 7.83
N ASP A 95 -10.86 5.46 8.24
CA ASP A 95 -11.65 4.49 7.48
C ASP A 95 -13.12 4.40 7.95
N LEU A 96 -13.51 5.04 9.06
CA LEU A 96 -14.86 4.88 9.64
C LEU A 96 -15.98 5.32 8.69
N ILE A 97 -15.74 6.38 7.91
CA ILE A 97 -16.73 6.91 6.99
C ILE A 97 -16.88 5.98 5.77
N GLU A 98 -15.77 5.44 5.25
CA GLU A 98 -15.77 4.58 4.06
C GLU A 98 -16.22 3.14 4.38
N ASP A 99 -15.75 2.55 5.49
CA ASP A 99 -15.99 1.14 5.82
C ASP A 99 -17.26 0.90 6.63
N LYS A 100 -17.70 1.88 7.41
CA LYS A 100 -18.78 1.71 8.40
C LYS A 100 -19.99 2.60 8.19
N SER A 101 -19.99 3.37 7.09
CA SER A 101 -21.05 4.33 6.76
C SER A 101 -21.35 5.29 7.92
N MET A 102 -20.34 5.54 8.77
CA MET A 102 -20.47 6.44 9.91
C MET A 102 -20.56 7.87 9.39
N GLY A 103 -21.60 8.59 9.79
CA GLY A 103 -21.76 9.99 9.45
C GLY A 103 -20.87 10.88 10.31
N PHE A 104 -20.46 12.03 9.77
CA PHE A 104 -19.77 13.06 10.57
C PHE A 104 -20.56 13.51 11.80
N ALA A 105 -21.89 13.33 11.80
CA ALA A 105 -22.75 13.59 12.94
C ALA A 105 -22.42 12.74 14.17
N GLU A 106 -22.03 11.49 13.97
CA GLU A 106 -21.70 10.52 15.02
C GLU A 106 -20.33 10.82 15.65
N LEU A 107 -19.46 11.53 14.90
CA LEU A 107 -18.15 11.98 15.36
C LEU A 107 -18.23 13.21 16.29
N ARG A 108 -19.37 13.90 16.37
CA ARG A 108 -19.55 15.08 17.23
C ARG A 108 -19.44 14.80 18.73
N GLY A 109 -19.55 13.54 19.14
CA GLY A 109 -19.34 13.10 20.52
C GLY A 109 -17.86 12.99 20.92
N LEU A 110 -16.93 13.12 19.98
CA LEU A 110 -15.50 12.98 20.26
C LEU A 110 -14.97 14.16 21.09
N SER A 111 -14.32 13.85 22.21
CA SER A 111 -13.75 14.86 23.11
C SER A 111 -12.38 15.36 22.59
N VAL A 112 -12.37 16.18 21.54
CA VAL A 112 -11.15 16.65 20.85
C VAL A 112 -11.01 18.17 20.92
N PRO A 113 -9.79 18.74 21.07
CA PRO A 113 -9.61 20.19 21.19
C PRO A 113 -10.03 20.99 19.95
N ASP A 114 -9.94 20.39 18.76
CA ASP A 114 -10.24 21.01 17.47
C ASP A 114 -10.93 19.97 16.59
N LEU A 115 -12.23 19.82 16.83
CA LEU A 115 -13.07 18.82 16.16
C LEU A 115 -13.30 19.16 14.68
N GLU A 116 -13.39 20.44 14.33
CA GLU A 116 -13.54 20.89 12.93
C GLU A 116 -12.34 20.41 12.10
N ARG A 117 -11.11 20.59 12.61
CA ARG A 117 -9.93 20.11 11.90
C ARG A 117 -9.87 18.58 11.80
N VAL A 118 -10.40 17.84 12.79
CA VAL A 118 -10.54 16.37 12.67
C VAL A 118 -11.49 16.03 11.52
N HIS A 119 -12.65 16.69 11.44
CA HIS A 119 -13.61 16.47 10.36
C HIS A 119 -13.01 16.80 8.99
N ASP A 120 -12.27 17.91 8.87
CA ASP A 120 -11.57 18.27 7.63
C ASP A 120 -10.59 17.18 7.20
N LEU A 121 -9.75 16.70 8.13
CA LEU A 121 -8.79 15.63 7.83
C LEU A 121 -9.48 14.33 7.44
N MET A 122 -10.54 13.93 8.14
CA MET A 122 -11.29 12.72 7.81
C MET A 122 -12.02 12.85 6.47
N SER A 123 -12.55 14.03 6.16
CA SER A 123 -13.11 14.35 4.85
C SER A 123 -12.06 14.28 3.74
N LEU A 124 -10.85 14.81 3.98
CA LEU A 124 -9.70 14.64 3.09
C LEU A 124 -9.37 13.18 2.86
N LEU A 125 -9.35 12.38 3.92
CA LEU A 125 -8.99 10.96 3.89
C LEU A 125 -10.09 10.05 3.36
N THR A 126 -11.32 10.53 3.20
CA THR A 126 -12.44 9.78 2.65
C THR A 126 -12.60 10.08 1.16
N ARG A 127 -12.64 9.04 0.33
CA ARG A 127 -12.96 9.21 -1.10
C ARG A 127 -14.46 9.39 -1.28
N GLY A 128 -14.87 10.47 -1.95
CA GLY A 128 -16.28 10.71 -2.27
C GLY A 128 -16.85 9.65 -3.22
N GLU A 129 -18.15 9.37 -3.13
CA GLU A 129 -18.76 8.27 -3.91
C GLU A 129 -18.60 8.38 -5.43
N ARG A 130 -18.49 9.61 -5.96
CA ARG A 130 -18.32 9.93 -7.37
C ARG A 130 -16.97 10.59 -7.67
N GLU A 131 -16.09 10.65 -6.67
CA GLU A 131 -14.79 11.28 -6.81
C GLU A 131 -13.83 10.31 -7.53
N PRO A 132 -13.21 10.72 -8.65
CA PRO A 132 -12.13 9.96 -9.25
C PRO A 132 -11.02 9.70 -8.25
N TYR A 133 -10.47 8.49 -8.25
CA TYR A 133 -9.44 8.12 -7.28
C TYR A 133 -8.20 9.04 -7.33
N PHE A 134 -7.81 9.49 -8.52
CA PHE A 134 -6.64 10.34 -8.71
C PHE A 134 -6.90 11.76 -8.17
N ASP A 135 -8.11 12.30 -8.33
CA ASP A 135 -8.53 13.55 -7.68
C ASP A 135 -8.51 13.43 -6.15
N TYR A 136 -9.02 12.32 -5.60
CA TYR A 136 -8.95 12.03 -4.17
C TYR A 136 -7.50 12.03 -3.67
N ILE A 137 -6.60 11.32 -4.35
CA ILE A 137 -5.18 11.27 -3.95
C ILE A 137 -4.52 12.64 -4.08
N LYS A 138 -4.80 13.40 -5.14
CA LYS A 138 -4.30 14.78 -5.31
C LYS A 138 -4.79 15.69 -4.18
N ARG A 139 -6.06 15.58 -3.78
CA ARG A 139 -6.67 16.34 -2.67
C ARG A 139 -6.02 15.99 -1.33
N VAL A 140 -5.88 14.70 -1.00
CA VAL A 140 -5.14 14.23 0.17
C VAL A 140 -3.71 14.75 0.15
N ALA A 141 -3.07 14.67 -1.02
CA ALA A 141 -1.72 15.14 -1.22
C ALA A 141 -1.59 16.67 -1.17
N ASN A 142 -2.60 17.49 -0.89
CA ASN A 142 -2.40 18.93 -0.67
C ASN A 142 -2.33 19.34 0.81
N ASP A 143 -2.57 18.40 1.73
CA ASP A 143 -2.53 18.62 3.16
C ASP A 143 -1.48 17.73 3.81
N ASP A 144 -0.53 18.30 4.55
CA ASP A 144 0.60 17.55 5.13
C ASP A 144 0.18 16.54 6.19
N ALA A 145 -0.85 16.84 6.98
CA ALA A 145 -1.34 15.94 8.01
C ALA A 145 -2.14 14.80 7.37
N ALA A 146 -3.03 15.09 6.43
CA ALA A 146 -3.77 14.06 5.69
C ALA A 146 -2.81 13.17 4.88
N LEU A 147 -1.83 13.77 4.18
CA LEU A 147 -0.84 13.02 3.43
C LEU A 147 -0.04 12.07 4.32
N LEU A 148 0.45 12.55 5.46
CA LEU A 148 1.21 11.70 6.38
C LEU A 148 0.36 10.54 6.90
N ILE A 149 -0.91 10.78 7.25
CA ILE A 149 -1.84 9.72 7.64
C ILE A 149 -2.00 8.71 6.50
N LYS A 150 -2.21 9.17 5.26
CA LYS A 150 -2.40 8.30 4.10
C LYS A 150 -1.17 7.48 3.74
N LEU A 151 0.03 8.05 3.89
CA LEU A 151 1.29 7.33 3.71
C LEU A 151 1.45 6.22 4.74
N VAL A 152 1.07 6.46 6.00
CA VAL A 152 1.15 5.46 7.08
C VAL A 152 0.06 4.39 6.95
N ASP A 153 -1.16 4.75 6.54
CA ASP A 153 -2.20 3.79 6.10
C ASP A 153 -1.64 2.87 5.01
N ARG A 154 -1.03 3.48 3.98
CA ARG A 154 -0.50 2.72 2.85
C ARG A 154 0.62 1.79 3.23
N LEU A 155 1.49 2.25 4.12
CA LEU A 155 2.53 1.42 4.70
C LEU A 155 1.94 0.26 5.50
N ASP A 156 0.93 0.49 6.36
CA ASP A 156 0.27 -0.57 7.14
C ASP A 156 -0.34 -1.64 6.28
N ASN A 157 -1.12 -1.23 5.28
CA ASN A 157 -1.76 -2.15 4.38
C ASN A 157 -0.75 -2.99 3.59
N THR A 158 0.43 -2.44 3.22
CA THR A 158 1.50 -3.23 2.58
C THR A 158 2.06 -4.31 3.52
N TYR A 159 2.22 -4.06 4.82
CA TYR A 159 2.64 -5.10 5.77
C TYR A 159 1.55 -6.15 6.03
N ASP A 160 0.28 -5.77 5.93
CA ASP A 160 -0.87 -6.68 6.04
C ASP A 160 -1.03 -7.60 4.81
N LEU A 161 -0.29 -7.37 3.71
CA LEU A 161 -0.41 -8.20 2.51
C LEU A 161 0.09 -9.64 2.72
N ARG A 162 1.08 -9.88 3.60
CA ARG A 162 1.68 -11.22 3.82
C ARG A 162 1.52 -11.69 5.25
N VAL A 163 0.89 -12.85 5.40
CA VAL A 163 0.91 -13.61 6.66
C VAL A 163 2.25 -14.36 6.84
N SER A 164 2.93 -14.73 5.75
CA SER A 164 4.10 -15.64 5.78
C SER A 164 5.48 -15.02 5.49
N ALA A 165 5.60 -13.79 4.99
CA ALA A 165 6.92 -13.20 4.67
C ALA A 165 7.00 -11.70 4.97
N ASP A 166 8.17 -11.26 5.45
CA ASP A 166 8.41 -9.86 5.88
C ASP A 166 9.01 -9.04 4.76
N PRO A 167 8.29 -8.07 4.16
CA PRO A 167 8.89 -7.15 3.19
C PRO A 167 10.08 -6.37 3.79
N GLY A 168 10.11 -6.15 5.10
CA GLY A 168 11.22 -5.47 5.78
C GLY A 168 12.50 -6.29 5.94
N GLN A 169 12.47 -7.61 5.71
CA GLN A 169 13.63 -8.51 5.78
C GLN A 169 13.90 -9.22 4.44
N HIS A 170 13.25 -8.78 3.37
CA HIS A 170 13.46 -9.34 2.05
C HIS A 170 14.91 -9.11 1.59
N ASP A 171 15.59 -10.18 1.15
CA ASP A 171 16.86 -10.10 0.42
C ASP A 171 16.58 -9.73 -1.04
N PRO A 172 16.89 -8.50 -1.48
CA PRO A 172 16.62 -8.07 -2.85
C PRO A 172 17.40 -8.90 -3.87
N GLU A 173 18.53 -9.51 -3.50
CA GLU A 173 19.29 -10.34 -4.43
C GLU A 173 18.58 -11.65 -4.77
N LEU A 174 17.70 -12.13 -3.89
CA LEU A 174 17.05 -13.43 -4.04
C LEU A 174 16.18 -13.50 -5.29
N VAL A 175 15.43 -12.42 -5.61
CA VAL A 175 14.60 -12.38 -6.83
C VAL A 175 15.45 -12.43 -8.09
N TYR A 176 16.59 -11.74 -8.12
CA TYR A 176 17.47 -11.74 -9.29
C TYR A 176 18.22 -13.07 -9.43
N LYS A 177 18.66 -13.66 -8.31
CA LYS A 177 19.26 -15.01 -8.27
C LYS A 177 18.27 -16.04 -8.80
N GLU A 178 17.03 -16.02 -8.33
CA GLU A 178 16.00 -16.96 -8.75
C GLU A 178 15.59 -16.72 -10.21
N LEU A 179 15.47 -15.46 -10.65
CA LEU A 179 15.19 -15.12 -12.04
C LEU A 179 16.29 -15.64 -12.96
N PHE A 180 17.57 -15.41 -12.62
CA PHE A 180 18.70 -15.91 -13.39
C PHE A 180 18.74 -17.44 -13.42
N ARG A 181 18.57 -18.09 -12.27
CA ARG A 181 18.52 -19.55 -12.15
C ARG A 181 17.43 -20.13 -13.05
N ARG A 182 16.21 -19.61 -12.96
CA ARG A 182 15.05 -20.05 -13.75
C ARG A 182 15.15 -19.72 -15.24
N ALA A 183 15.74 -18.58 -15.60
CA ALA A 183 15.84 -18.16 -17.00
C ALA A 183 16.97 -18.86 -17.75
N VAL A 184 18.10 -19.10 -17.08
CA VAL A 184 19.34 -19.56 -17.70
C VAL A 184 19.65 -21.01 -17.34
N LEU A 185 19.59 -21.36 -16.05
CA LEU A 185 20.07 -22.64 -15.53
C LEU A 185 19.02 -23.76 -15.58
N ASP A 186 17.72 -23.47 -15.57
CA ASP A 186 16.67 -24.50 -15.70
C ASP A 186 16.76 -25.27 -17.04
N ALA A 187 17.42 -24.71 -18.06
CA ALA A 187 17.72 -25.44 -19.30
C ALA A 187 18.81 -26.52 -19.13
N LEU A 188 19.57 -26.46 -18.04
CA LEU A 188 20.63 -27.42 -17.69
C LEU A 188 20.13 -28.44 -16.66
N ASP A 189 19.31 -28.01 -15.70
CA ASP A 189 18.67 -28.87 -14.71
C ASP A 189 17.40 -28.20 -14.18
N HIS A 190 16.23 -28.74 -14.52
CA HIS A 190 14.94 -28.22 -14.07
C HIS A 190 14.69 -28.70 -12.63
N GLY A 191 15.32 -28.01 -11.68
CA GLY A 191 15.18 -28.31 -10.26
C GLY A 191 13.70 -28.27 -9.82
N PRO A 192 13.33 -29.06 -8.79
CA PRO A 192 11.93 -29.21 -8.40
C PRO A 192 11.30 -27.86 -8.03
N VAL A 193 10.06 -27.66 -8.46
CA VAL A 193 9.24 -26.54 -7.98
C VAL A 193 8.78 -26.87 -6.56
N GLY A 194 8.91 -25.90 -5.66
CA GLY A 194 8.50 -26.10 -4.27
C GLY A 194 6.99 -26.29 -4.17
N ASP A 195 6.54 -27.03 -3.15
CA ASP A 195 5.12 -27.14 -2.87
C ASP A 195 4.53 -25.73 -2.68
N HIS A 196 3.42 -25.46 -3.38
CA HIS A 196 2.76 -24.18 -3.24
C HIS A 196 2.29 -24.01 -1.79
N PRO A 197 2.66 -22.91 -1.09
CA PRO A 197 2.24 -22.69 0.28
C PRO A 197 0.71 -22.62 0.37
N ILE A 198 0.13 -22.90 1.54
CA ILE A 198 -1.32 -22.75 1.78
C ILE A 198 -1.79 -21.41 1.21
N ARG A 199 -2.87 -21.45 0.43
CA ARG A 199 -3.39 -20.33 -0.37
C ARG A 199 -3.42 -19.05 0.49
N ALA A 200 -2.58 -18.08 0.14
CA ALA A 200 -2.48 -16.85 0.91
C ALA A 200 -3.84 -16.12 0.92
N PRO A 201 -4.24 -15.45 2.02
CA PRO A 201 -5.53 -14.76 2.10
C PRO A 201 -5.72 -13.65 1.04
N ILE A 202 -4.62 -13.16 0.45
CA ILE A 202 -4.61 -12.10 -0.55
C ILE A 202 -3.81 -12.59 -1.77
N SER A 203 -4.45 -12.51 -2.95
CA SER A 203 -3.86 -12.90 -4.24
C SER A 203 -2.72 -11.98 -4.69
N SER A 204 -1.83 -12.50 -5.54
CA SER A 204 -0.76 -11.75 -6.20
C SER A 204 -1.28 -10.52 -6.94
N SER A 205 -2.36 -10.65 -7.72
CA SER A 205 -2.95 -9.53 -8.45
C SER A 205 -3.48 -8.42 -7.54
N ARG A 206 -4.08 -8.77 -6.39
CA ARG A 206 -4.55 -7.80 -5.39
C ARG A 206 -3.39 -7.08 -4.70
N ARG A 207 -2.28 -7.77 -4.43
CA ARG A 207 -1.05 -7.13 -3.91
C ARG A 207 -0.51 -6.10 -4.89
N LEU A 208 -0.44 -6.45 -6.19
CA LEU A 208 -0.02 -5.50 -7.23
C LEU A 208 -0.97 -4.31 -7.34
N PHE A 209 -2.28 -4.52 -7.17
CA PHE A 209 -3.24 -3.42 -7.13
C PHE A 209 -3.02 -2.49 -5.92
N ASP A 210 -2.73 -3.05 -4.74
CA ASP A 210 -2.37 -2.25 -3.56
C ASP A 210 -1.05 -1.49 -3.75
N LEU A 211 -0.07 -2.07 -4.45
CA LEU A 211 1.17 -1.38 -4.84
C LEU A 211 0.92 -0.27 -5.86
N PHE A 212 0.06 -0.50 -6.85
CA PHE A 212 -0.36 0.53 -7.81
C PHE A 212 -0.91 1.77 -7.10
N LYS A 213 -1.79 1.60 -6.10
CA LYS A 213 -2.30 2.72 -5.28
C LYS A 213 -1.18 3.48 -4.57
N SER A 214 -0.18 2.77 -4.03
CA SER A 214 0.99 3.39 -3.40
C SER A 214 1.85 4.14 -4.43
N ILE A 215 2.02 3.60 -5.63
CA ILE A 215 2.73 4.26 -6.74
C ILE A 215 2.02 5.56 -7.16
N VAL A 216 0.70 5.54 -7.29
CA VAL A 216 -0.10 6.75 -7.60
C VAL A 216 0.08 7.81 -6.52
N LEU A 217 0.03 7.42 -5.24
CA LEU A 217 0.29 8.34 -4.14
C LEU A 217 1.70 8.96 -4.22
N VAL A 218 2.73 8.15 -4.42
CA VAL A 218 4.11 8.62 -4.56
C VAL A 218 4.26 9.55 -5.78
N HIS A 219 3.61 9.24 -6.90
CA HIS A 219 3.57 10.11 -8.08
C HIS A 219 3.09 11.52 -7.69
N PHE A 220 1.91 11.67 -7.09
CA PHE A 220 1.39 13.00 -6.74
C PHE A 220 2.26 13.72 -5.71
N VAL A 221 2.79 12.99 -4.74
CA VAL A 221 3.65 13.54 -3.69
C VAL A 221 4.96 14.10 -4.27
N ARG A 222 5.58 13.42 -5.23
CA ARG A 222 6.81 13.87 -5.87
C ARG A 222 6.64 15.12 -6.74
N HIS A 223 5.41 15.47 -7.12
CA HIS A 223 5.08 16.71 -7.84
C HIS A 223 4.86 17.93 -6.93
N ARG A 224 4.75 17.75 -5.60
CA ARG A 224 4.48 18.85 -4.64
C ARG A 224 5.67 19.79 -4.37
N GLY A 225 6.84 19.53 -4.95
CA GLY A 225 8.08 20.24 -4.59
C GLY A 225 8.72 19.67 -3.31
N PRO A 226 9.51 20.46 -2.57
CA PRO A 226 10.20 20.00 -1.36
C PRO A 226 9.24 19.50 -0.28
N LEU A 227 9.52 18.32 0.29
CA LEU A 227 8.68 17.69 1.30
C LEU A 227 9.23 17.92 2.72
N PRO A 228 8.37 18.08 3.73
CA PRO A 228 8.79 18.05 5.13
C PRO A 228 9.56 16.76 5.45
N PRO A 229 10.61 16.79 6.30
CA PRO A 229 11.46 15.62 6.56
C PRO A 229 10.71 14.37 7.00
N LYS A 230 9.64 14.54 7.78
CA LYS A 230 8.80 13.43 8.25
C LYS A 230 8.02 12.77 7.10
N ILE A 231 7.52 13.56 6.16
CA ILE A 231 6.81 13.07 4.96
C ILE A 231 7.81 12.40 4.03
N GLU A 232 8.98 12.99 3.80
CA GLU A 232 10.05 12.38 2.99
C GLU A 232 10.46 11.00 3.56
N ALA A 233 10.62 10.89 4.88
CA ALA A 233 10.92 9.61 5.54
C ALA A 233 9.79 8.59 5.36
N ALA A 234 8.52 9.01 5.46
CA ALA A 234 7.36 8.17 5.23
C ALA A 234 7.30 7.65 3.78
N VAL A 235 7.52 8.54 2.80
CA VAL A 235 7.58 8.21 1.37
C VAL A 235 8.68 7.20 1.09
N ARG A 236 9.90 7.44 1.60
CA ARG A 236 11.02 6.50 1.44
C ARG A 236 10.72 5.13 2.02
N LYS A 237 10.08 5.07 3.19
CA LYS A 237 9.72 3.79 3.82
C LYS A 237 8.63 3.06 3.04
N LEU A 238 7.64 3.79 2.51
CA LEU A 238 6.60 3.23 1.63
C LEU A 238 7.21 2.67 0.34
N ILE A 239 8.11 3.40 -0.30
CA ILE A 239 8.79 2.96 -1.52
C ILE A 239 9.59 1.68 -1.26
N THR A 240 10.48 1.68 -0.27
CA THR A 240 11.33 0.51 0.03
C THR A 240 10.52 -0.72 0.42
N THR A 241 9.44 -0.56 1.18
CA THR A 241 8.54 -1.66 1.54
C THR A 241 7.75 -2.14 0.31
N GLY A 242 7.38 -1.23 -0.59
CA GLY A 242 6.71 -1.56 -1.84
C GLY A 242 7.60 -2.33 -2.82
N VAL A 243 8.89 -1.97 -2.93
CA VAL A 243 9.88 -2.74 -3.71
C VAL A 243 9.93 -4.17 -3.20
N ALA A 244 10.13 -4.35 -1.90
CA ALA A 244 10.20 -5.68 -1.31
C ALA A 244 8.92 -6.51 -1.53
N GLU A 245 7.72 -5.91 -1.42
CA GLU A 245 6.48 -6.65 -1.71
C GLU A 245 6.35 -7.02 -3.20
N ALA A 246 6.82 -6.16 -4.10
CA ALA A 246 6.85 -6.46 -5.53
C ALA A 246 7.80 -7.62 -5.83
N GLU A 247 9.00 -7.61 -5.26
CA GLU A 247 10.00 -8.67 -5.40
C GLU A 247 9.54 -9.98 -4.75
N LEU A 248 8.91 -9.94 -3.58
CA LEU A 248 8.29 -11.12 -2.95
C LEU A 248 7.10 -11.67 -3.76
N THR A 249 6.40 -10.82 -4.52
CA THR A 249 5.33 -11.27 -5.44
C THR A 249 5.94 -11.97 -6.65
N ALA A 250 7.04 -11.43 -7.21
CA ALA A 250 7.78 -12.08 -8.28
C ALA A 250 8.38 -13.43 -7.83
N LEU A 251 9.01 -13.49 -6.65
CA LEU A 251 9.55 -14.72 -6.07
C LEU A 251 8.49 -15.78 -5.88
N HIS A 252 7.29 -15.40 -5.42
CA HIS A 252 6.20 -16.35 -5.28
C HIS A 252 5.85 -17.02 -6.62
N VAL A 253 5.82 -16.26 -7.72
CA VAL A 253 5.61 -16.84 -9.05
C VAL A 253 6.77 -17.76 -9.43
N LEU A 254 8.02 -17.30 -9.27
CA LEU A 254 9.21 -18.06 -9.68
C LEU A 254 9.46 -19.35 -8.89
N GLN A 255 9.09 -19.38 -7.61
CA GLN A 255 9.38 -20.51 -6.72
C GLN A 255 8.29 -21.58 -6.73
N PHE A 256 7.03 -21.19 -6.93
CA PHE A 256 5.87 -22.07 -6.69
C PHE A 256 5.01 -22.33 -7.93
N HIS A 257 5.30 -21.69 -9.06
CA HIS A 257 4.60 -21.95 -10.31
C HIS A 257 5.58 -22.49 -11.36
N ASP A 258 5.35 -23.74 -11.77
CA ASP A 258 6.17 -24.41 -12.77
C ASP A 258 5.70 -24.08 -14.19
N TYR A 259 6.42 -23.19 -14.87
CA TYR A 259 6.17 -22.87 -16.27
C TYR A 259 7.49 -22.82 -17.03
N PRO A 260 7.82 -23.88 -17.79
CA PRO A 260 9.03 -23.95 -18.58
C PRO A 260 9.22 -22.73 -19.47
N GLY A 261 10.39 -22.08 -19.39
CA GLY A 261 10.72 -20.92 -20.21
C GLY A 261 10.07 -19.59 -19.79
N LEU A 262 9.15 -19.58 -18.80
CA LEU A 262 8.49 -18.35 -18.33
C LEU A 262 9.49 -17.29 -17.88
N ALA A 263 10.42 -17.66 -17.00
CA ALA A 263 11.43 -16.73 -16.50
C ALA A 263 12.33 -16.19 -17.62
N ARG A 264 12.67 -17.02 -18.61
CA ARG A 264 13.45 -16.61 -19.79
C ARG A 264 12.68 -15.62 -20.66
N GLN A 265 11.41 -15.92 -20.95
CA GLN A 265 10.52 -15.03 -21.69
C GLN A 265 10.40 -13.68 -20.99
N VAL A 266 10.08 -13.68 -19.69
CA VAL A 266 9.91 -12.46 -18.90
C VAL A 266 11.20 -11.66 -18.80
N THR A 267 12.34 -12.30 -18.58
CA THR A 267 13.64 -11.63 -18.54
C THR A 267 13.95 -10.95 -19.88
N THR A 268 13.75 -11.65 -20.99
CA THR A 268 13.98 -11.11 -22.34
C THR A 268 13.06 -9.91 -22.62
N GLU A 269 11.79 -10.02 -22.24
CA GLU A 269 10.81 -8.96 -22.42
C GLU A 269 11.16 -7.73 -21.56
N LEU A 270 11.51 -7.91 -20.28
CA LEU A 270 11.91 -6.81 -19.39
C LEU A 270 13.19 -6.11 -19.85
N MET A 271 14.21 -6.88 -20.27
CA MET A 271 15.45 -6.30 -20.81
C MET A 271 15.17 -5.52 -22.09
N SER A 272 14.27 -6.04 -22.94
CA SER A 272 13.85 -5.32 -24.14
C SER A 272 13.09 -4.06 -23.78
N TYR A 273 12.18 -4.11 -22.79
CA TYR A 273 11.38 -2.98 -22.30
C TYR A 273 12.24 -1.84 -21.77
N GLY A 274 13.34 -2.16 -21.08
CA GLY A 274 14.44 -1.23 -20.79
C GLY A 274 13.99 0.03 -20.06
N ASP A 275 14.31 1.20 -20.60
CA ASP A 275 13.92 2.51 -20.07
C ASP A 275 12.46 2.91 -20.37
N ARG A 276 11.74 2.09 -21.14
CA ARG A 276 10.37 2.36 -21.61
C ARG A 276 9.31 1.96 -20.60
N PHE A 277 9.64 1.86 -19.31
CA PHE A 277 8.67 1.68 -18.23
C PHE A 277 7.57 2.76 -18.19
N TRP A 278 7.77 3.90 -18.86
CA TRP A 278 6.71 4.88 -19.07
C TRP A 278 5.53 4.34 -19.93
N ARG A 279 5.73 3.28 -20.73
CA ARG A 279 4.68 2.66 -21.55
C ARG A 279 3.68 1.82 -20.76
N VAL A 280 3.86 1.64 -19.44
CA VAL A 280 2.86 0.95 -18.60
C VAL A 280 1.50 1.64 -18.61
N THR A 281 1.44 2.89 -19.08
CA THR A 281 0.22 3.69 -19.29
C THR A 281 -0.22 3.76 -20.75
N SER A 282 0.42 3.06 -21.69
CA SER A 282 0.14 3.12 -23.13
C SER A 282 -0.96 2.13 -23.56
N SER A 283 -2.16 2.63 -23.91
CA SER A 283 -3.31 1.84 -24.38
C SER A 283 -3.31 1.52 -25.88
N THR A 284 -2.15 1.38 -26.53
CA THR A 284 -2.06 1.17 -27.99
C THR A 284 -2.95 0.01 -28.46
N VAL A 285 -3.71 0.21 -29.54
CA VAL A 285 -4.61 -0.80 -30.14
C VAL A 285 -3.90 -2.12 -30.47
N LYS A 286 -2.58 -2.07 -30.68
CA LYS A 286 -1.69 -3.23 -30.72
C LYS A 286 -0.54 -3.02 -29.74
N PRO A 287 -0.59 -3.58 -28.52
CA PRO A 287 0.53 -3.52 -27.59
C PRO A 287 1.74 -4.23 -28.19
N VAL A 288 2.92 -3.64 -28.05
CA VAL A 288 4.19 -4.24 -28.50
C VAL A 288 4.76 -5.12 -27.38
N SER A 289 4.49 -4.74 -26.14
CA SER A 289 4.85 -5.49 -24.94
C SER A 289 3.59 -5.84 -24.13
N PRO A 290 3.53 -7.00 -23.46
CA PRO A 290 2.46 -7.32 -22.50
C PRO A 290 2.35 -6.35 -21.31
N LEU A 291 3.39 -5.54 -21.08
CA LEU A 291 3.42 -4.46 -20.08
C LEU A 291 2.74 -3.18 -20.54
N ASP A 292 2.55 -2.98 -21.85
CA ASP A 292 1.88 -1.80 -22.37
C ASP A 292 0.47 -1.71 -21.82
N GLY A 293 0.15 -0.57 -21.20
CA GLY A 293 -1.16 -0.33 -20.62
C GLY A 293 -1.48 -1.18 -19.38
N LEU A 294 -0.50 -1.83 -18.76
CA LEU A 294 -0.67 -2.54 -17.48
C LEU A 294 -1.41 -1.68 -16.44
N PHE A 295 -1.14 -0.38 -16.37
CA PHE A 295 -1.75 0.50 -15.39
C PHE A 295 -3.23 0.76 -15.69
N HIS A 296 -3.68 0.64 -16.94
CA HIS A 296 -5.12 0.68 -17.25
C HIS A 296 -5.88 -0.49 -16.64
N THR A 297 -5.25 -1.67 -16.48
CA THR A 297 -5.86 -2.81 -15.78
C THR A 297 -6.17 -2.47 -14.33
N PHE A 298 -5.31 -1.71 -13.66
CA PHE A 298 -5.55 -1.28 -12.28
C PHE A 298 -6.47 -0.05 -12.20
N ASP A 299 -6.36 0.89 -13.15
CA ASP A 299 -7.20 2.09 -13.20
C ASP A 299 -8.67 1.76 -13.44
N ALA A 300 -8.96 0.83 -14.35
CA ALA A 300 -10.30 0.33 -14.58
C ALA A 300 -10.96 -0.16 -13.27
N ARG A 301 -10.18 -0.83 -12.41
CA ARG A 301 -10.66 -1.35 -11.13
C ARG A 301 -10.96 -0.28 -10.07
N LEU A 302 -10.43 0.93 -10.23
CA LEU A 302 -10.74 2.06 -9.35
C LEU A 302 -12.15 2.60 -9.59
N SER A 303 -12.70 2.38 -10.79
CA SER A 303 -14.11 2.53 -11.11
C SER A 303 -14.88 1.41 -10.42
N LYS A 304 -16.01 1.69 -9.76
CA LYS A 304 -16.74 0.76 -8.85
C LYS A 304 -17.24 -0.57 -9.47
N HIS A 305 -16.88 -0.89 -10.71
CA HIS A 305 -17.22 -2.15 -11.36
C HIS A 305 -16.05 -3.13 -11.24
N ASP A 306 -16.30 -4.31 -10.65
CA ASP A 306 -15.39 -5.44 -10.76
C ASP A 306 -15.59 -6.05 -12.15
N ASP A 307 -14.68 -5.74 -13.07
CA ASP A 307 -14.69 -6.24 -14.45
C ASP A 307 -13.95 -7.59 -14.59
N GLY A 308 -13.51 -8.19 -13.47
CA GLY A 308 -12.71 -9.42 -13.47
C GLY A 308 -11.25 -9.21 -13.90
N SER A 309 -10.80 -7.96 -14.08
CA SER A 309 -9.43 -7.63 -14.51
C SER A 309 -8.35 -8.19 -13.59
N LEU A 310 -8.56 -8.20 -12.27
CA LEU A 310 -7.62 -8.76 -11.30
C LEU A 310 -7.57 -10.29 -11.35
N ASP A 311 -8.67 -10.95 -11.69
CA ASP A 311 -8.71 -12.40 -11.84
C ASP A 311 -8.04 -12.80 -13.16
N ALA A 312 -8.27 -12.05 -14.23
CA ALA A 312 -7.55 -12.20 -15.49
C ALA A 312 -6.04 -12.03 -15.29
N LEU A 313 -5.61 -11.00 -14.55
CA LEU A 313 -4.19 -10.80 -14.21
C LEU A 313 -3.64 -11.92 -13.31
N GLN A 314 -4.44 -12.44 -12.37
CA GLN A 314 -4.02 -13.53 -11.49
C GLN A 314 -3.76 -14.83 -12.27
N ASN A 315 -4.47 -15.05 -13.37
CA ASN A 315 -4.37 -16.24 -14.21
C ASN A 315 -3.31 -16.11 -15.33
N ASP A 316 -2.79 -14.91 -15.59
CA ASP A 316 -1.70 -14.66 -16.54
C ASP A 316 -0.37 -14.47 -15.78
N LEU A 317 0.32 -15.57 -15.52
CA LEU A 317 1.56 -15.56 -14.72
C LEU A 317 2.70 -14.77 -15.35
N ALA A 318 2.77 -14.71 -16.69
CA ALA A 318 3.77 -13.90 -17.39
C ALA A 318 3.53 -12.43 -17.12
N ARG A 319 2.30 -11.96 -17.32
CA ARG A 319 1.91 -10.57 -17.07
C ARG A 319 1.97 -10.19 -15.60
N LEU A 320 1.64 -11.13 -14.71
CA LEU A 320 1.75 -10.96 -13.26
C LEU A 320 3.22 -10.80 -12.83
N LEU A 321 4.12 -11.67 -13.29
CA LEU A 321 5.55 -11.60 -12.97
C LEU A 321 6.19 -10.34 -13.55
N MET A 322 5.90 -10.03 -14.82
CA MET A 322 6.35 -8.78 -15.46
C MET A 322 5.83 -7.55 -14.71
N GLY A 323 4.57 -7.55 -14.30
CA GLY A 323 3.96 -6.46 -13.54
C GLY A 323 4.63 -6.24 -12.18
N ALA A 324 4.90 -7.33 -11.46
CA ALA A 324 5.63 -7.29 -10.19
C ALA A 324 7.04 -6.69 -10.37
N LEU A 325 7.83 -7.21 -11.31
CA LEU A 325 9.18 -6.73 -11.59
C LEU A 325 9.19 -5.27 -12.09
N SER A 326 8.22 -4.89 -12.92
CA SER A 326 8.08 -3.50 -13.39
C SER A 326 7.76 -2.52 -12.26
N MET A 327 6.88 -2.90 -11.33
CA MET A 327 6.58 -2.09 -10.15
C MET A 327 7.80 -1.97 -9.23
N ALA A 328 8.59 -3.03 -9.05
CA ALA A 328 9.84 -2.99 -8.32
C ALA A 328 10.83 -1.97 -8.93
N VAL A 329 10.98 -1.97 -10.26
CA VAL A 329 11.83 -1.01 -10.98
C VAL A 329 11.30 0.42 -10.86
N ILE A 330 10.00 0.65 -11.06
CA ILE A 330 9.37 1.97 -10.94
C ILE A 330 9.58 2.55 -9.54
N LEU A 331 9.32 1.76 -8.50
CA LEU A 331 9.51 2.18 -7.10
C LEU A 331 10.99 2.44 -6.79
N THR A 332 11.88 1.57 -7.27
CA THR A 332 13.34 1.78 -7.14
C THR A 332 13.78 3.07 -7.81
N ARG A 333 13.23 3.39 -8.98
CA ARG A 333 13.52 4.65 -9.67
C ARG A 333 13.08 5.88 -8.88
N PHE A 334 11.91 5.85 -8.23
CA PHE A 334 11.49 6.92 -7.30
C PHE A 334 12.44 7.14 -6.11
N ASN A 335 13.27 6.14 -5.77
CA ASN A 335 14.24 6.22 -4.69
C ASN A 335 15.64 6.66 -5.18
N LEU A 336 16.05 6.21 -6.36
CA LEU A 336 17.41 6.41 -6.88
C LEU A 336 17.56 7.62 -7.81
N ASP A 337 16.49 8.04 -8.50
CA ASP A 337 16.51 9.10 -9.51
C ASP A 337 15.69 10.31 -9.03
N PRO A 338 16.33 11.38 -8.50
CA PRO A 338 15.64 12.59 -8.06
C PRO A 338 14.91 13.34 -9.18
N SER A 339 15.29 13.10 -10.44
CA SER A 339 14.66 13.70 -11.62
C SER A 339 13.36 12.97 -12.00
N PHE A 340 13.20 11.71 -11.57
CA PHE A 340 11.99 10.94 -11.78
C PHE A 340 10.87 11.40 -10.85
N LYS A 341 10.07 12.37 -11.33
CA LYS A 341 8.93 12.91 -10.59
C LYS A 341 7.68 12.05 -10.66
N GLY A 342 7.58 11.17 -11.64
CA GLY A 342 6.43 10.30 -11.78
C GLY A 342 6.38 9.55 -13.10
N ILE A 343 5.33 8.76 -13.22
CA ILE A 343 5.04 7.93 -14.39
C ILE A 343 4.34 8.78 -15.45
N ALA A 344 4.84 8.73 -16.68
CA ALA A 344 4.22 9.44 -17.78
C ALA A 344 2.79 8.91 -18.01
N GLY A 345 1.84 9.82 -18.26
CA GLY A 345 0.45 9.45 -18.54
C GLY A 345 -0.41 9.27 -17.29
N VAL A 346 0.17 9.32 -16.10
CA VAL A 346 -0.61 9.46 -14.87
C VAL A 346 -0.88 10.94 -14.64
N ASP A 347 -2.16 11.33 -14.52
CA ASP A 347 -2.57 12.66 -14.09
C ASP A 347 -3.85 12.63 -13.23
N ASP A 348 -4.43 13.80 -12.96
CA ASP A 348 -5.65 13.93 -12.15
C ASP A 348 -6.87 13.24 -12.77
N ARG A 349 -6.87 13.02 -14.09
CA ARG A 349 -7.93 12.31 -14.80
C ARG A 349 -7.73 10.80 -14.88
N GLY A 350 -6.67 10.26 -14.27
CA GLY A 350 -6.39 8.83 -14.22
C GLY A 350 -5.18 8.43 -15.05
N VAL A 351 -5.23 7.22 -15.61
CA VAL A 351 -4.19 6.72 -16.50
C VAL A 351 -4.56 7.06 -17.95
N ARG A 352 -3.70 7.84 -18.62
CA ARG A 352 -3.83 8.25 -20.01
C ARG A 352 -2.67 7.72 -20.84
N SER A 353 -3.01 7.31 -22.05
CA SER A 353 -2.03 6.94 -23.08
C SER A 353 -1.10 8.09 -23.41
N VAL A 354 0.20 7.83 -23.26
CA VAL A 354 1.25 8.74 -23.74
C VAL A 354 1.73 8.23 -25.10
N PRO A 355 1.76 9.08 -26.14
CA PRO A 355 2.37 8.72 -27.41
C PRO A 355 3.88 8.45 -27.22
N PRO A 356 4.54 7.76 -28.16
CA PRO A 356 5.97 7.53 -28.08
C PRO A 356 6.73 8.82 -27.85
N GLN A 357 7.50 8.91 -26.77
CA GLN A 357 8.52 9.95 -26.67
C GLN A 357 9.48 9.70 -27.84
N LYS A 358 9.55 10.66 -28.78
CA LYS A 358 10.64 10.68 -29.76
C LYS A 358 11.91 10.90 -28.92
N GLY A 359 12.77 9.89 -28.90
CA GLY A 359 14.04 9.90 -28.18
C GLY A 359 14.96 11.02 -28.63
#